data_AF-A0AAW1M638-F1
#
_entry.id   AF-A0AAW1M638-F1
#
_cell.length_a   1.000
_cell.length_b   1.000
_cell.length_c   1.000
_cell.angle_alpha   90.00
_cell.angle_beta   90.00
_cell.angle_gamma   90.00
#
_symmetry.space_group_name_H-M   'P 1'
#
loop_
_entity.id
_entity.type
_entity.pdbx_description
1 polymer ?
#
loop_
_entity_poly.entity_id
_entity_poly.type
_entity_poly.pdbx_seq_one_letter_code
_entity_poly.pdbx_strand_id
1 'polypeptide(L)'
;MDKCKVMTTPLAVNEKLFKENEAKKADYSTYRGIVGCLLYLTASRPDLMFSTSLLSRFMQSPSQQLHHAAAKRVLRYLRGTKDLGIWYKPTENLELVRFSDSDWGGSIDDMRSTSGYAFTLGSGVFSWQSQKQDNVAQSTAKQNT
;
A
#
# COMPACT_ATOMS: atom_id res chain seq x y z
N MET A 1 14.40 -5.26 -15.93
CA MET A 1 14.61 -5.14 -14.47
C MET A 1 15.57 -6.23 -13.95
N ASP A 2 16.38 -6.80 -14.84
CA ASP A 2 17.02 -8.11 -14.63
C ASP A 2 18.32 -8.03 -13.84
N LYS A 3 18.81 -6.82 -13.53
CA LYS A 3 19.99 -6.57 -12.69
C LYS A 3 19.74 -5.56 -11.55
N CYS A 4 18.49 -5.44 -11.06
CA CYS A 4 18.17 -4.57 -9.92
C CYS A 4 18.24 -5.29 -8.57
N LYS A 5 18.90 -4.70 -7.55
CA LYS A 5 18.92 -5.23 -6.18
C LYS A 5 17.51 -5.43 -5.64
N VAL A 6 17.19 -6.63 -5.18
CA VAL A 6 15.88 -6.97 -4.58
C VAL A 6 15.68 -6.23 -3.25
N MET A 7 14.43 -5.92 -2.91
CA MET A 7 14.05 -5.37 -1.61
C MET A 7 13.18 -6.36 -0.83
N THR A 8 13.32 -6.39 0.48
CA THR A 8 12.55 -7.28 1.38
C THR A 8 11.23 -6.68 1.85
N THR A 9 11.07 -5.36 1.73
CA THR A 9 9.84 -4.64 2.07
C THR A 9 9.41 -3.72 0.92
N PRO A 10 8.10 -3.52 0.69
CA PRO A 10 7.59 -2.71 -0.42
C PRO A 10 7.98 -1.22 -0.27
N LEU A 11 7.93 -0.70 0.96
CA LEU A 11 8.35 0.67 1.32
C LEU A 11 9.52 0.64 2.31
N ALA A 12 10.29 1.72 2.38
CA ALA A 12 11.29 1.88 3.42
C ALA A 12 10.61 2.17 4.77
N VAL A 13 11.28 1.79 5.86
CA VAL A 13 10.79 2.07 7.21
C VAL A 13 10.76 3.58 7.40
N ASN A 14 9.65 4.10 7.93
CA ASN A 14 9.42 5.54 8.11
C ASN A 14 9.48 6.35 6.80
N GLU A 15 9.23 5.73 5.64
CA GLU A 15 9.17 6.45 4.38
C GLU A 15 7.95 7.38 4.36
N LYS A 16 8.20 8.69 4.36
CA LYS A 16 7.15 9.69 4.31
C LYS A 16 7.08 10.29 2.91
N LEU A 17 5.94 10.09 2.24
CA LEU A 17 5.65 10.70 0.94
C LEU A 17 4.74 11.92 1.15
N PHE A 18 5.04 13.01 0.45
CA PHE A 18 4.34 14.30 0.56
C PHE A 18 4.43 15.05 -0.77
N LYS A 19 3.56 16.04 -0.96
CA LYS A 19 3.54 16.84 -2.19
C LYS A 19 4.73 17.82 -2.22
N GLU A 20 5.60 17.65 -3.20
CA GLU A 20 6.66 18.63 -3.51
C GLU A 20 6.22 19.58 -4.63
N ASN A 21 6.19 20.88 -4.34
CA ASN A 21 5.82 21.93 -5.29
C ASN A 21 6.90 22.14 -6.37
N GLU A 22 8.18 22.16 -5.98
CA GLU A 22 9.30 22.51 -6.86
C GLU A 22 10.11 21.30 -7.37
N ALA A 23 9.66 20.08 -7.09
CA ALA A 23 10.39 18.89 -7.52
C ALA A 23 10.27 18.61 -9.01
N LYS A 24 11.35 18.07 -9.58
CA LYS A 24 11.35 17.51 -10.92
C LYS A 24 10.26 16.45 -11.00
N LYS A 25 9.27 16.67 -11.88
CA LYS A 25 8.15 15.74 -12.06
C LYS A 25 8.61 14.46 -12.75
N ALA A 26 8.01 13.34 -12.36
CA ALA A 26 8.18 12.08 -13.04
C ALA A 26 7.35 12.05 -14.33
N ASP A 27 7.69 11.16 -15.25
CA ASP A 27 6.82 10.88 -16.38
C ASP A 27 5.46 10.33 -15.90
N TYR A 28 4.40 11.05 -16.24
CA TYR A 28 3.04 10.75 -15.78
C TYR A 28 2.56 9.39 -16.27
N SER A 29 2.83 9.09 -17.54
CA SER A 29 2.38 7.85 -18.18
C SER A 29 3.02 6.64 -17.49
N THR A 30 4.36 6.67 -17.35
CA THR A 30 5.12 5.61 -16.69
C THR A 30 4.71 5.44 -15.23
N TYR A 31 4.59 6.53 -14.47
CA TYR A 31 4.18 6.46 -13.07
C TYR A 31 2.77 5.87 -12.93
N ARG A 32 1.80 6.37 -13.69
CA ARG A 32 0.41 5.87 -13.64
C ARG A 32 0.31 4.43 -14.10
N GLY A 33 1.08 4.03 -15.11
CA GLY A 33 1.18 2.65 -15.56
C GLY A 33 1.68 1.72 -14.45
N ILE A 34 2.74 2.11 -13.74
CA ILE A 34 3.25 1.33 -12.60
C ILE A 34 2.17 1.20 -11.52
N VAL A 35 1.57 2.31 -11.07
CA VAL A 35 0.54 2.28 -10.02
C VAL A 35 -0.68 1.46 -10.46
N GLY A 36 -1.08 1.54 -11.73
CA GLY A 36 -2.16 0.73 -12.30
C GLY A 36 -1.86 -0.78 -12.26
N CYS A 37 -0.64 -1.18 -12.65
CA CYS A 37 -0.21 -2.57 -12.53
C CYS A 37 -0.16 -3.03 -11.06
N LEU A 38 0.28 -2.18 -10.14
CA LEU A 38 0.26 -2.49 -8.72
C LEU A 38 -1.17 -2.68 -8.19
N LEU A 39 -2.11 -1.82 -8.58
CA LEU A 39 -3.54 -1.95 -8.26
C LEU A 39 -4.15 -3.25 -8.79
N TYR A 40 -3.69 -3.74 -9.94
CA TYR A 40 -4.11 -5.05 -10.43
C TYR A 40 -3.57 -6.18 -9.54
N LEU A 41 -2.29 -6.11 -9.15
CA LEU A 41 -1.66 -7.14 -8.31
C LEU A 41 -2.26 -7.19 -6.90
N THR A 42 -2.77 -6.09 -6.34
CA THR A 42 -3.37 -6.10 -5.00
C THR A 42 -4.56 -7.04 -4.87
N ALA A 43 -5.17 -7.50 -5.97
CA ALA A 43 -6.23 -8.50 -5.98
C ALA A 43 -5.79 -9.89 -5.47
N SER A 44 -4.49 -10.22 -5.57
CA SER A 44 -3.92 -11.47 -5.04
C SER A 44 -2.75 -11.24 -4.07
N ARG A 45 -2.37 -9.97 -3.86
CA ARG A 45 -1.23 -9.52 -3.04
C ARG A 45 -1.64 -8.48 -2.02
N PRO A 46 -2.28 -8.89 -0.91
CA PRO A 46 -2.73 -7.96 0.13
C PRO A 46 -1.58 -7.18 0.77
N ASP A 47 -0.36 -7.74 0.78
CA ASP A 47 0.87 -7.09 1.25
C ASP A 47 1.22 -5.81 0.47
N LEU A 48 0.75 -5.65 -0.77
CA LEU A 48 0.99 -4.46 -1.59
C LEU A 48 -0.03 -3.34 -1.35
N MET A 49 -1.16 -3.64 -0.69
CA MET A 49 -2.32 -2.77 -0.62
C MET A 49 -1.99 -1.38 -0.08
N PHE A 50 -1.32 -1.31 1.07
CA PHE A 50 -0.92 -0.03 1.68
C PHE A 50 0.01 0.76 0.76
N SER A 51 1.08 0.14 0.25
CA SER A 51 2.06 0.83 -0.60
C SER A 51 1.44 1.38 -1.89
N THR A 52 0.52 0.62 -2.49
CA THR A 52 -0.19 1.00 -3.70
C THR A 52 -1.17 2.14 -3.44
N SER A 53 -1.94 2.04 -2.35
CA SER A 53 -2.86 3.10 -1.90
C SER A 53 -2.14 4.39 -1.55
N LEU A 54 -0.93 4.32 -0.99
CA LEU A 54 -0.11 5.50 -0.72
C LEU A 54 0.38 6.16 -2.02
N LEU A 55 0.91 5.36 -2.96
CA LEU A 55 1.43 5.86 -4.24
C LEU A 55 0.34 6.46 -5.14
N SER A 56 -0.88 5.93 -5.11
CA SER A 56 -1.99 6.42 -5.94
C SER A 56 -2.38 7.88 -5.63
N ARG A 57 -2.13 8.33 -4.39
CA ARG A 57 -2.39 9.72 -3.94
C ARG A 57 -1.63 10.77 -4.75
N PHE A 58 -0.54 10.38 -5.42
CA PHE A 58 0.36 11.29 -6.14
C PHE A 58 0.27 11.18 -7.68
N MET A 59 -0.72 10.46 -8.23
CA MET A 59 -0.86 10.26 -9.68
C MET A 59 -1.11 11.54 -10.50
N GLN A 60 -1.58 12.62 -9.84
CA GLN A 60 -1.79 13.91 -10.50
C GLN A 60 -0.50 14.71 -10.67
N SER A 61 0.51 14.53 -9.80
CA SER A 61 1.75 15.31 -9.82
C SER A 61 2.90 14.55 -9.14
N PRO A 62 3.39 13.45 -9.74
CA PRO A 62 4.42 12.60 -9.14
C PRO A 62 5.79 13.29 -9.15
N SER A 63 6.53 13.25 -8.03
CA SER A 63 7.94 13.65 -7.94
C SER A 63 8.83 12.51 -8.45
N GLN A 64 9.84 12.85 -9.24
CA GLN A 64 10.80 11.90 -9.80
C GLN A 64 11.67 11.26 -8.71
N GLN A 65 12.06 12.05 -7.71
CA GLN A 65 12.98 11.62 -6.65
C GLN A 65 12.25 10.91 -5.51
N LEU A 66 11.03 11.36 -5.18
CA LEU A 66 10.27 10.82 -4.05
C LEU A 66 9.30 9.72 -4.50
N HIS A 67 8.26 10.08 -5.27
CA HIS A 67 7.17 9.18 -5.63
C HIS A 67 7.59 8.09 -6.60
N HIS A 68 8.28 8.46 -7.69
CA HIS A 68 8.71 7.50 -8.70
C HIS A 68 9.83 6.58 -8.19
N ALA A 69 10.68 7.05 -7.28
CA ALA A 69 11.66 6.19 -6.61
C ALA A 69 10.98 5.15 -5.69
N ALA A 70 9.99 5.56 -4.90
CA ALA A 70 9.19 4.66 -4.08
C ALA A 70 8.45 3.62 -4.94
N ALA A 71 7.85 4.02 -6.06
CA ALA A 71 7.22 3.08 -7.00
C ALA A 71 8.23 2.05 -7.54
N LYS A 72 9.44 2.48 -7.95
CA LYS A 72 10.52 1.58 -8.35
C LYS A 72 10.99 0.66 -7.23
N ARG A 73 10.92 1.09 -5.96
CA ARG A 73 11.22 0.25 -4.81
C ARG A 73 10.21 -0.90 -4.70
N VAL A 74 8.91 -0.62 -4.82
CA VAL A 74 7.86 -1.67 -4.82
C VAL A 74 8.08 -2.67 -5.95
N LEU A 75 8.45 -2.20 -7.15
CA LEU A 75 8.82 -3.06 -8.27
C LEU A 75 10.03 -3.97 -7.98
N ARG A 76 11.02 -3.48 -7.22
CA ARG A 76 12.18 -4.28 -6.77
C ARG A 76 11.82 -5.28 -5.67
N TYR A 77 10.82 -4.97 -4.85
CA TYR A 77 10.24 -5.91 -3.90
C TYR A 77 9.53 -7.05 -4.63
N LEU A 78 8.63 -6.71 -5.57
CA LEU A 78 7.94 -7.67 -6.44
C LEU A 78 8.88 -8.61 -7.15
N ARG A 79 10.03 -8.11 -7.61
CA ARG A 79 11.08 -8.95 -8.24
C ARG A 79 11.52 -10.11 -7.34
N GLY A 80 11.65 -9.88 -6.03
CA GLY A 80 12.08 -10.89 -5.06
C GLY A 80 10.97 -11.79 -4.54
N THR A 81 9.72 -11.38 -4.74
CA THR A 81 8.54 -12.06 -4.17
C THR A 81 7.57 -12.50 -5.25
N LYS A 82 8.06 -12.91 -6.43
CA LYS A 82 7.20 -13.27 -7.57
C LYS A 82 6.29 -14.46 -7.25
N ASP A 83 6.76 -15.36 -6.41
CA ASP A 83 6.08 -16.61 -6.04
C ASP A 83 5.14 -16.44 -4.84
N LEU A 84 5.04 -15.23 -4.27
CA LEU A 84 4.07 -14.95 -3.20
C LEU A 84 2.70 -14.63 -3.80
N GLY A 85 1.65 -15.10 -3.13
CA GLY A 85 0.24 -14.87 -3.45
C GLY A 85 -0.65 -15.49 -2.37
N ILE A 86 -1.96 -15.29 -2.47
CA ILE A 86 -2.92 -15.95 -1.57
C ILE A 86 -3.08 -17.41 -1.99
N TRP A 87 -2.97 -18.32 -1.02
CA TRP A 87 -3.25 -19.73 -1.19
C TRP A 87 -4.33 -20.18 -0.20
N TYR A 88 -5.44 -20.69 -0.73
CA TYR A 88 -6.53 -21.25 0.06
C TYR A 88 -6.37 -22.77 0.19
N LYS A 89 -6.58 -23.26 1.40
CA LYS A 89 -6.65 -24.70 1.71
C LYS A 89 -8.05 -25.06 2.18
N PRO A 90 -8.55 -26.27 1.86
CA PRO A 90 -9.75 -26.79 2.49
C PRO A 90 -9.59 -26.77 4.02
N THR A 91 -10.63 -26.32 4.72
CA THR A 91 -10.70 -26.30 6.18
C THR A 91 -12.12 -26.59 6.61
N GLU A 92 -12.27 -27.34 7.69
CA GLU A 92 -13.58 -27.63 8.29
C GLU A 92 -14.06 -26.46 9.17
N ASN A 93 -13.11 -25.68 9.70
CA ASN A 93 -13.39 -24.51 10.52
C ASN A 93 -13.48 -23.25 9.65
N LEU A 94 -14.70 -22.76 9.45
CA LEU A 94 -15.01 -21.51 8.77
C LEU A 94 -15.23 -20.38 9.77
N GLU A 95 -14.15 -19.90 10.38
CA GLU A 95 -14.19 -18.73 11.25
C GLU A 95 -13.98 -17.45 10.44
N LEU A 96 -14.85 -16.46 10.65
CA LEU A 96 -14.70 -15.11 10.11
C LEU A 96 -13.96 -14.24 11.13
N VAL A 97 -12.72 -13.85 10.80
CA VAL A 97 -11.91 -12.96 11.64
C VAL A 97 -11.68 -11.64 10.91
N ARG A 98 -11.74 -10.53 11.65
CA ARG A 98 -11.51 -9.19 11.14
C ARG A 98 -10.31 -8.56 11.85
N PHE A 99 -9.43 -7.98 11.06
CA PHE A 99 -8.37 -7.09 11.50
C PHE A 99 -8.69 -5.67 11.04
N SER A 100 -8.41 -4.69 11.90
CA SER A 100 -8.56 -3.27 11.57
C SER A 100 -7.39 -2.51 12.16
N ASP A 101 -6.84 -1.59 11.39
CA ASP A 101 -5.75 -0.70 11.81
C ASP A 101 -6.02 0.72 11.29
N SER A 102 -5.56 1.71 12.04
CA SER A 102 -5.64 3.10 11.62
C SER A 102 -4.49 3.90 12.22
N ASP A 103 -3.82 4.69 11.39
CA ASP A 103 -2.85 5.66 11.87
C ASP A 103 -3.55 6.95 12.39
N TRP A 104 -2.80 7.80 13.10
CA TRP A 104 -3.27 9.14 13.49
C TRP A 104 -2.42 10.19 12.78
N GLY A 105 -3.06 11.01 11.94
CA GLY A 105 -2.36 12.09 11.25
C GLY A 105 -1.25 11.62 10.31
N GLY A 106 -1.32 10.39 9.79
CA GLY A 106 -0.22 9.77 9.06
C GLY A 106 0.16 10.46 7.74
N SER A 107 -0.74 11.25 7.16
CA SER A 107 -0.50 12.05 5.97
C SER A 107 0.12 13.41 6.32
N ILE A 108 1.35 13.68 5.88
CA ILE A 108 1.99 14.99 6.10
C ILE A 108 1.20 16.13 5.45
N ASP A 109 0.60 15.88 4.28
CA ASP A 109 -0.01 16.93 3.47
C ASP A 109 -1.26 17.55 4.10
N ASP A 110 -2.00 16.78 4.90
CA ASP A 110 -3.35 17.17 5.38
C ASP A 110 -3.72 16.59 6.74
N MET A 111 -2.78 15.91 7.43
CA MET A 111 -2.99 15.27 8.73
C MET A 111 -4.16 14.28 8.75
N ARG A 112 -4.58 13.77 7.58
CA ARG A 112 -5.61 12.74 7.51
C ARG A 112 -5.01 11.38 7.77
N SER A 113 -5.79 10.57 8.49
CA SER A 113 -5.39 9.21 8.82
C SER A 113 -5.51 8.26 7.62
N THR A 114 -4.77 7.17 7.65
CA THR A 114 -4.99 5.99 6.80
C THR A 114 -5.63 4.90 7.66
N SER A 115 -6.76 4.38 7.22
CA SER A 115 -7.38 3.19 7.80
C SER A 115 -7.21 2.00 6.88
N GLY A 116 -7.10 0.82 7.46
CA GLY A 116 -7.09 -0.43 6.74
C GLY A 116 -7.83 -1.53 7.48
N TYR A 117 -8.27 -2.53 6.74
CA TYR A 117 -8.83 -3.74 7.30
C TYR A 117 -8.41 -4.95 6.47
N ALA A 118 -8.51 -6.12 7.09
CA ALA A 118 -8.42 -7.41 6.43
C ALA A 118 -9.42 -8.38 7.06
N PHE A 119 -10.18 -9.08 6.23
CA PHE A 119 -11.10 -10.13 6.63
C PHE A 119 -10.57 -11.47 6.17
N THR A 120 -10.47 -12.41 7.10
CA THR A 120 -10.09 -13.79 6.84
C THR A 120 -11.30 -14.69 7.05
N LEU A 121 -11.42 -15.70 6.19
CA LEU A 121 -12.40 -16.76 6.32
C LEU A 121 -11.68 -18.10 6.16
N GLY A 122 -11.73 -18.92 7.19
CA GLY A 122 -11.06 -20.22 7.19
C GLY A 122 -9.54 -20.07 6.99
N SER A 123 -9.02 -20.54 5.85
CA SER A 123 -7.58 -20.66 5.60
C SER A 123 -6.91 -19.43 4.99
N GLY A 124 -7.65 -18.36 4.65
CA GLY A 124 -7.09 -17.22 3.95
C GLY A 124 -7.87 -15.91 4.08
N VAL A 125 -7.22 -14.82 3.66
CA VAL A 125 -7.83 -13.50 3.56
C VAL A 125 -8.61 -13.39 2.25
N PHE A 126 -9.84 -12.85 2.29
CA PHE A 126 -10.70 -12.71 1.10
C PHE A 126 -11.12 -11.27 0.81
N SER A 127 -10.99 -10.36 1.78
CA SER A 127 -11.27 -8.94 1.60
C SER A 127 -10.29 -8.09 2.40
N TRP A 128 -9.74 -7.04 1.79
CA TRP A 128 -8.78 -6.14 2.41
C TRP A 128 -8.83 -4.77 1.75
N GLN A 129 -8.47 -3.75 2.51
CA GLN A 129 -8.43 -2.38 2.01
C GLN A 129 -7.42 -1.55 2.80
N SER A 130 -6.84 -0.56 2.14
CA SER A 130 -6.13 0.55 2.79
C SER A 130 -6.58 1.85 2.14
N GLN A 131 -7.13 2.76 2.93
CA GLN A 131 -7.78 3.98 2.47
C GLN A 131 -7.38 5.16 3.33
N LYS A 132 -7.06 6.28 2.68
CA LYS A 132 -6.93 7.57 3.36
C LYS A 132 -8.33 8.07 3.75
N GLN A 133 -8.52 8.43 5.02
CA GLN A 133 -9.78 8.98 5.50
C GLN A 133 -10.08 10.33 4.84
N ASP A 134 -11.36 10.65 4.69
CA ASP A 134 -11.81 11.93 4.14
C ASP A 134 -11.73 13.06 5.17
N ASN A 135 -11.85 12.72 6.45
CA ASN A 135 -11.83 13.67 7.56
C ASN A 135 -10.54 13.51 8.39
N VAL A 136 -10.16 14.60 9.05
CA VAL A 136 -9.07 14.57 10.04
C VAL A 136 -9.60 13.99 11.34
N ALA A 137 -8.97 12.93 11.83
CA ALA A 137 -9.35 12.30 13.08
C ALA A 137 -8.97 13.20 14.27
N GLN A 138 -9.97 13.69 15.01
CA GLN A 138 -9.76 14.51 16.21
C GLN A 138 -9.57 13.69 17.50
N SER A 139 -9.67 12.35 17.46
CA SER A 139 -9.47 11.48 18.63
C SER A 139 -8.98 10.08 18.22
N THR A 140 -8.37 9.36 19.16
CA THR A 140 -7.95 7.96 19.00
C THR A 140 -8.86 7.07 19.83
N ALA A 141 -9.64 6.18 19.19
CA ALA A 141 -10.37 5.13 19.88
C ALA A 141 -9.61 3.81 19.71
N LYS A 142 -8.84 3.42 20.73
CA LYS A 142 -8.29 2.05 20.81
C LYS A 142 -9.40 1.14 21.33
N GLN A 143 -9.88 0.21 20.51
CA GLN A 143 -10.74 -0.86 20.98
C GLN A 143 -9.83 -1.92 21.61
N ASN A 144 -9.83 -2.01 22.94
CA ASN A 144 -9.20 -3.13 23.65
C ASN A 144 -10.11 -4.36 23.45
N THR A 145 -9.60 -5.40 22.80
CA THR A 145 -10.15 -6.76 22.83
C THR A 145 -9.42 -7.58 23.89
#